data_AF-A0A7S1PZZ9-F1
#
_entry.id   AF-A0A7S1PZZ9-F1
#
_cell.length_a   1.000
_cell.length_b   1.000
_cell.length_c   1.000
_cell.angle_alpha   90.00
_cell.angle_beta   90.00
_cell.angle_gamma   90.00
#
_symmetry.space_group_name_H-M   'P 1'
#
loop_
_entity.id
_entity.type
_entity.pdbx_description
1 polymer ?
#
loop_
_entity_poly.entity_id
_entity_poly.type
_entity_poly.pdbx_seq_one_letter_code
_entity_poly.pdbx_strand_id
1 'polypeptide(L)'
;VVPKSIPKGRVALICGGGSGHEPAHAGFVADGWLTAAVCGGVFASPSHKSVLEAIRHVSAENGNAGVLVLIKNYGGDVINFTGAATVAANETPRGQEHKTRVVTFVIGDDVAFGADHDAQRGVAGTVLMYKMLGAAARDGAGLEELMHIAQAAAPRLRSIGSSMSSCAVPGNPA
;
A
#
# COMPACT_ATOMS: atom_id res chain seq x y z
N VAL A 1 -3.64 3.03 -10.68
CA VAL A 1 -4.84 2.22 -11.02
C VAL A 1 -5.88 2.42 -9.94
N VAL A 2 -7.10 2.77 -10.33
CA VAL A 2 -8.25 3.01 -9.45
C VAL A 2 -9.50 2.36 -10.08
N PRO A 3 -10.52 1.97 -9.30
CA PRO A 3 -11.78 1.50 -9.85
C PRO A 3 -12.53 2.66 -10.52
N LYS A 4 -13.55 2.34 -11.32
CA LYS A 4 -14.43 3.35 -11.95
C LYS A 4 -15.17 4.23 -10.94
N SER A 5 -15.41 3.71 -9.74
CA SER A 5 -16.09 4.40 -8.65
C SER A 5 -15.49 3.98 -7.32
N ILE A 6 -15.21 4.95 -6.45
CA ILE A 6 -14.72 4.72 -5.09
C ILE A 6 -15.90 4.93 -4.12
N PRO A 7 -16.22 3.94 -3.24
CA PRO A 7 -17.27 4.11 -2.25
C PRO A 7 -16.96 5.24 -1.27
N LYS A 8 -17.94 6.10 -1.01
CA LYS A 8 -17.85 7.17 -0.01
C LYS A 8 -18.00 6.61 1.40
N GLY A 9 -17.40 7.31 2.37
CA GLY A 9 -17.53 6.99 3.80
C GLY A 9 -16.74 5.75 4.24
N ARG A 10 -15.89 5.19 3.37
CA ARG A 10 -15.02 4.05 3.69
C ARG A 10 -13.55 4.46 3.61
N VAL A 11 -12.74 3.96 4.53
CA VAL A 11 -11.29 4.15 4.47
C VAL A 11 -10.76 3.58 3.17
N ALA A 12 -9.99 4.38 2.43
CA ALA A 12 -9.34 3.94 1.21
C ALA A 12 -8.03 3.21 1.53
N LEU A 13 -7.76 2.09 0.86
CA LEU A 13 -6.49 1.37 0.97
C LEU A 13 -5.65 1.62 -0.28
N ILE A 14 -4.43 2.12 -0.09
CA ILE A 14 -3.46 2.30 -1.17
C ILE A 14 -2.26 1.38 -0.93
N CYS A 15 -1.78 0.75 -1.99
CA CYS A 15 -0.43 0.19 -2.05
C CYS A 15 0.22 0.52 -3.40
N GLY A 16 1.45 0.09 -3.59
CA GLY A 16 2.17 0.27 -4.85
C GLY A 16 3.60 -0.23 -4.77
N GLY A 17 4.37 0.17 -5.78
CA GLY A 17 5.78 -0.20 -5.91
C GLY A 17 6.19 -0.33 -7.37
N GLY A 18 7.38 -0.86 -7.59
CA GLY A 18 7.86 -1.18 -8.94
C GLY A 18 6.96 -2.19 -9.66
N SER A 19 6.84 -2.02 -10.97
CA SER A 19 6.18 -2.98 -11.87
C SER A 19 7.04 -4.23 -12.07
N GLY A 20 6.48 -5.29 -12.66
CA GLY A 20 7.16 -6.59 -12.81
C GLY A 20 6.79 -7.61 -11.73
N HIS A 21 5.76 -7.32 -10.94
CA HIS A 21 5.21 -8.21 -9.91
C HIS A 21 3.72 -8.51 -10.14
N GLU A 22 3.23 -8.29 -11.36
CA GLU A 22 1.83 -8.50 -11.72
C GLU A 22 1.39 -9.94 -11.34
N PRO A 23 0.22 -10.12 -10.70
CA PRO A 23 -0.88 -9.16 -10.55
C PRO A 23 -0.70 -8.10 -9.46
N ALA A 24 0.35 -8.17 -8.63
CA ALA A 24 0.60 -7.16 -7.61
C ALA A 24 1.05 -5.82 -8.26
N HIS A 25 0.40 -4.68 -8.02
CA HIS A 25 -0.72 -4.44 -7.09
C HIS A 25 -2.05 -4.21 -7.79
N ALA A 26 -2.01 -3.85 -9.07
CA ALA A 26 -3.16 -3.41 -9.85
C ALA A 26 -4.27 -4.47 -9.95
N GLY A 27 -3.92 -5.75 -9.99
CA GLY A 27 -4.88 -6.86 -10.03
C GLY A 27 -5.66 -7.06 -8.73
N PHE A 28 -5.25 -6.40 -7.64
CA PHE A 28 -5.94 -6.43 -6.35
C PHE A 28 -6.72 -5.14 -6.06
N VAL A 29 -6.92 -4.28 -7.06
CA VAL A 29 -7.80 -3.11 -6.94
C VAL A 29 -9.25 -3.56 -7.18
N ALA A 30 -10.01 -3.73 -6.10
CA ALA A 30 -11.39 -4.22 -6.11
C ALA A 30 -12.12 -3.89 -4.80
N ASP A 31 -13.45 -4.00 -4.79
CA ASP A 31 -14.24 -3.86 -3.55
C ASP A 31 -13.86 -4.95 -2.54
N GLY A 32 -13.59 -4.56 -1.29
CA GLY A 32 -13.07 -5.47 -0.26
C GLY A 32 -11.58 -5.83 -0.38
N TRP A 33 -10.82 -5.11 -1.21
CA TRP A 33 -9.38 -5.22 -1.41
C TRP A 33 -8.71 -3.82 -1.40
N LEU A 34 -7.74 -3.55 -2.28
CA LEU A 34 -7.16 -2.21 -2.43
C LEU A 34 -8.14 -1.27 -3.14
N THR A 35 -8.16 -0.02 -2.70
CA THR A 35 -8.85 1.08 -3.40
C THR A 35 -8.01 1.60 -4.55
N ALA A 36 -6.69 1.67 -4.41
CA ALA A 36 -5.81 2.09 -5.49
C ALA A 36 -4.43 1.39 -5.43
N ALA A 37 -3.82 1.28 -6.62
CA ALA A 37 -2.45 0.82 -6.79
C ALA A 37 -1.61 1.87 -7.53
N VAL A 38 -0.44 2.22 -6.99
CA VAL A 38 0.50 3.16 -7.63
C VAL A 38 1.66 2.36 -8.25
N CYS A 39 1.73 2.33 -9.57
CA CYS A 39 2.71 1.55 -10.33
C CYS A 39 3.90 2.43 -10.73
N GLY A 40 5.11 2.04 -10.34
CA GLY A 40 6.37 2.65 -10.76
C GLY A 40 6.95 1.99 -12.01
N GLY A 41 8.21 2.31 -12.32
CA GLY A 41 8.97 1.59 -13.35
C GLY A 41 9.21 0.13 -12.98
N VAL A 42 9.72 -0.69 -13.91
CA VAL A 42 10.07 -2.09 -13.62
C VAL A 42 11.10 -2.13 -12.50
N PHE A 43 10.76 -2.78 -11.39
CA PHE A 43 11.55 -2.85 -10.14
C PHE A 43 11.99 -1.50 -9.54
N ALA A 44 11.29 -0.41 -9.88
CA ALA A 44 11.56 0.92 -9.36
C ALA A 44 10.31 1.50 -8.68
N SER A 45 10.41 1.92 -7.42
CA SER A 45 9.32 2.57 -6.68
C SER A 45 8.69 3.69 -7.52
N PRO A 46 7.35 3.89 -7.46
CA PRO A 46 6.74 5.08 -8.02
C PRO A 46 7.29 6.33 -7.36
N SER A 47 7.24 7.45 -8.09
CA SER A 47 7.69 8.73 -7.56
C SER A 47 6.82 9.18 -6.39
N HIS A 48 7.42 9.91 -5.45
CA HIS A 48 6.71 10.61 -4.37
C HIS A 48 5.47 11.38 -4.88
N LYS A 49 5.61 12.12 -5.99
CA LYS A 49 4.52 12.89 -6.60
C LYS A 49 3.35 11.99 -7.03
N SER A 50 3.63 10.86 -7.67
CA SER A 50 2.59 9.91 -8.10
C SER A 50 1.82 9.33 -6.91
N VAL A 51 2.52 9.03 -5.81
CA VAL A 51 1.88 8.53 -4.59
C VAL A 51 1.02 9.62 -3.94
N LEU A 52 1.53 10.85 -3.84
CA LEU A 52 0.79 11.97 -3.27
C LEU A 52 -0.51 12.25 -4.03
N GLU A 53 -0.46 12.28 -5.38
CA GLU A 53 -1.65 12.47 -6.20
C GLU A 53 -2.66 11.32 -6.03
N ALA A 54 -2.19 10.08 -5.87
CA ALA A 54 -3.08 8.95 -5.59
C ALA A 54 -3.80 9.12 -4.25
N ILE A 55 -3.09 9.53 -3.19
CA ILE A 55 -3.68 9.78 -1.86
C ILE A 55 -4.71 10.92 -1.94
N ARG A 56 -4.36 12.04 -2.59
CA ARG A 56 -5.28 13.17 -2.79
C ARG A 56 -6.54 12.75 -3.54
N HIS A 57 -6.38 12.01 -4.62
CA HIS A 57 -7.49 11.53 -5.43
C HIS A 57 -8.42 10.62 -4.64
N VAL A 58 -7.92 9.56 -4.00
CA VAL A 58 -8.81 8.64 -3.26
C VAL A 58 -9.46 9.31 -2.04
N SER A 59 -8.75 10.26 -1.39
CA SER A 59 -9.29 11.02 -0.26
C SER A 59 -10.45 11.92 -0.70
N ALA A 60 -10.30 12.59 -1.85
CA ALA A 60 -11.39 13.39 -2.41
C ALA A 60 -12.61 12.52 -2.77
N GLU A 61 -12.37 11.39 -3.45
CA GLU A 61 -13.43 10.52 -3.94
C GLU A 61 -14.16 9.77 -2.81
N ASN A 62 -13.46 9.35 -1.75
CA ASN A 62 -14.06 8.64 -0.63
C ASN A 62 -14.77 9.56 0.40
N GLY A 63 -14.76 10.88 0.15
CA GLY A 63 -15.37 11.87 1.05
C GLY A 63 -14.54 12.13 2.31
N ASN A 64 -13.20 12.08 2.20
CA ASN A 64 -12.24 12.28 3.28
C ASN A 64 -12.43 11.31 4.47
N ALA A 65 -12.89 10.09 4.19
CA ALA A 65 -13.11 9.05 5.20
C ALA A 65 -11.79 8.47 5.76
N GLY A 66 -10.65 8.89 5.22
CA GLY A 66 -9.31 8.47 5.61
C GLY A 66 -8.64 7.55 4.59
N VAL A 67 -7.32 7.46 4.66
CA VAL A 67 -6.48 6.66 3.74
C VAL A 67 -5.46 5.85 4.54
N LEU A 68 -5.48 4.53 4.37
CA LEU A 68 -4.43 3.63 4.86
C LEU A 68 -3.46 3.30 3.72
N VAL A 69 -2.21 3.69 3.89
CA VAL A 69 -1.13 3.47 2.94
C VAL A 69 -0.31 2.26 3.38
N LEU A 70 -0.49 1.14 2.68
CA LEU A 70 0.28 -0.07 2.87
C LEU A 70 1.57 0.01 2.04
N ILE A 71 2.70 -0.33 2.66
CA ILE A 71 4.03 -0.14 2.07
C ILE A 71 4.80 -1.45 2.22
N LYS A 72 5.31 -2.01 1.12
CA LYS A 72 6.26 -3.14 1.22
C LYS A 72 7.59 -2.62 1.75
N ASN A 73 8.25 -3.35 2.64
CA ASN A 73 9.51 -2.92 3.24
C ASN A 73 10.69 -2.99 2.25
N TYR A 74 10.76 -1.99 1.38
CA TYR A 74 11.89 -1.69 0.50
C TYR A 74 12.21 -0.21 0.66
N GLY A 75 13.48 0.15 0.80
CA GLY A 75 13.88 1.53 1.13
C GLY A 75 13.27 2.58 0.20
N GLY A 76 13.26 2.34 -1.12
CA GLY A 76 12.64 3.25 -2.10
C GLY A 76 11.11 3.39 -1.92
N ASP A 77 10.41 2.29 -1.64
CA ASP A 77 8.97 2.32 -1.38
C ASP A 77 8.70 3.07 -0.06
N VAL A 78 9.44 2.76 1.01
CA VAL A 78 9.30 3.41 2.32
C VAL A 78 9.49 4.91 2.22
N ILE A 79 10.58 5.39 1.61
CA ILE A 79 10.86 6.83 1.48
C ILE A 79 9.76 7.54 0.68
N ASN A 80 9.40 7.01 -0.50
CA ASN A 80 8.44 7.69 -1.37
C ASN A 80 7.04 7.73 -0.77
N PHE A 81 6.56 6.61 -0.21
CA PHE A 81 5.19 6.52 0.32
C PHE A 81 5.04 7.23 1.66
N THR A 82 5.98 7.09 2.60
CA THR A 82 5.91 7.79 3.89
C THR A 82 6.02 9.31 3.70
N GLY A 83 6.90 9.77 2.80
CA GLY A 83 6.99 11.18 2.46
C GLY A 83 5.68 11.71 1.89
N ALA A 84 5.09 10.99 0.91
CA ALA A 84 3.84 11.42 0.28
C ALA A 84 2.66 11.42 1.27
N ALA A 85 2.58 10.41 2.13
CA ALA A 85 1.58 10.35 3.21
C ALA A 85 1.74 11.50 4.21
N THR A 86 2.97 11.87 4.56
CA THR A 86 3.25 12.99 5.48
C THR A 86 2.81 14.33 4.88
N VAL A 87 3.05 14.55 3.59
CA VAL A 87 2.57 15.75 2.89
C VAL A 87 1.05 15.77 2.87
N ALA A 88 0.40 14.69 2.41
CA ALA A 88 -1.05 14.60 2.34
C ALA A 88 -1.74 14.79 3.70
N ALA A 89 -1.18 14.23 4.78
CA ALA A 89 -1.70 14.34 6.14
C ALA A 89 -1.66 15.78 6.68
N ASN A 90 -0.80 16.64 6.13
CA ASN A 90 -0.70 18.05 6.51
C ASN A 90 -1.56 18.98 5.68
N GLU A 91 -2.20 18.46 4.62
CA GLU A 91 -3.06 19.23 3.74
C GLU A 91 -4.52 19.19 4.20
N THR A 92 -5.19 20.33 4.11
CA THR A 92 -6.65 20.44 4.17
C THR A 92 -7.17 20.51 2.74
N PRO A 93 -7.86 19.47 2.25
CA PRO A 93 -8.44 19.50 0.90
C PRO A 93 -9.42 20.66 0.74
N ARG A 94 -9.49 21.21 -0.48
CA ARG A 94 -10.40 22.33 -0.78
C ARG A 94 -11.85 21.90 -0.52
N GLY A 95 -12.56 22.68 0.30
CA GLY A 95 -13.96 22.39 0.67
C GLY A 95 -14.11 21.37 1.79
N GLN A 96 -13.03 21.01 2.48
CA GLN A 96 -13.07 20.22 3.72
C GLN A 96 -12.71 21.11 4.91
N GLU A 97 -13.28 20.79 6.07
CA GLU A 97 -13.01 21.50 7.33
C GLU A 97 -11.77 20.95 8.05
N HIS A 98 -11.34 19.74 7.68
CA HIS A 98 -10.28 19.01 8.38
C HIS A 98 -9.23 18.49 7.41
N LYS A 99 -8.01 18.30 7.95
CA LYS A 99 -6.89 17.70 7.23
C LYS A 99 -7.22 16.30 6.76
N THR A 100 -6.54 15.84 5.72
CA THR A 100 -6.64 14.44 5.28
C THR A 100 -6.13 13.52 6.38
N ARG A 101 -6.92 12.52 6.76
CA ARG A 101 -6.48 11.48 7.70
C ARG A 101 -5.73 10.41 6.92
N VAL A 102 -4.40 10.37 7.04
CA VAL A 102 -3.55 9.37 6.39
C VAL A 102 -2.75 8.62 7.45
N VAL A 103 -2.75 7.29 7.36
CA VAL A 103 -1.89 6.42 8.20
C VAL A 103 -1.10 5.49 7.29
N THR A 104 0.15 5.21 7.66
CA THR A 104 1.03 4.29 6.95
C THR A 104 1.21 3.00 7.73
N PHE A 105 1.38 1.88 7.03
CA PHE A 105 1.78 0.62 7.61
C PHE A 105 2.80 -0.09 6.72
N VAL A 106 3.98 -0.38 7.27
CA VAL A 106 5.06 -1.08 6.56
C VAL A 106 4.92 -2.58 6.79
N ILE A 107 5.00 -3.35 5.71
CA ILE A 107 4.84 -4.80 5.68
C ILE A 107 6.20 -5.42 5.41
N GLY A 108 6.71 -6.15 6.39
CA GLY A 108 7.88 -7.03 6.29
C GLY A 108 7.47 -8.43 6.72
N ASP A 109 7.36 -9.35 5.78
CA ASP A 109 6.94 -10.73 6.01
C ASP A 109 8.00 -11.76 5.59
N ASP A 110 9.04 -11.35 4.87
CA ASP A 110 10.11 -12.23 4.42
C ASP A 110 11.05 -12.63 5.55
N VAL A 111 11.02 -13.92 5.93
CA VAL A 111 11.83 -14.46 7.03
C VAL A 111 13.25 -14.85 6.61
N ALA A 112 13.62 -14.71 5.34
CA ALA A 112 14.94 -15.10 4.86
C ALA A 112 16.08 -14.29 5.50
N PHE A 113 15.80 -13.10 6.04
CA PHE A 113 16.78 -12.17 6.64
C PHE A 113 16.83 -12.25 8.17
N GLY A 114 16.29 -13.32 8.76
CA GLY A 114 16.31 -13.55 10.21
C GLY A 114 15.22 -12.78 10.97
N ALA A 115 15.46 -12.59 12.27
CA ALA A 115 14.49 -12.00 13.20
C ALA A 115 14.53 -10.47 13.25
N ASP A 116 15.47 -9.82 12.57
CA ASP A 116 15.52 -8.37 12.48
C ASP A 116 14.39 -7.87 11.57
N HIS A 117 13.33 -7.35 12.19
CA HIS A 117 12.15 -6.84 11.49
C HIS A 117 12.46 -5.69 10.53
N ASP A 118 13.47 -4.87 10.82
CA ASP A 118 13.84 -3.75 9.95
C ASP A 118 14.48 -4.25 8.64
N ALA A 119 15.07 -5.45 8.67
CA ALA A 119 15.65 -6.13 7.50
C ALA A 119 14.65 -6.99 6.71
N GLN A 120 13.46 -7.29 7.26
CA GLN A 120 12.47 -8.15 6.60
C GLN A 120 11.82 -7.44 5.42
N ARG A 121 11.98 -7.99 4.21
CA ARG A 121 11.33 -7.48 2.99
C ARG A 121 9.83 -7.72 3.02
N GLY A 122 9.07 -6.85 2.35
CA GLY A 122 7.64 -7.07 2.09
C GLY A 122 7.42 -7.83 0.78
N VAL A 123 6.98 -9.08 0.85
CA VAL A 123 6.83 -9.99 -0.30
C VAL A 123 5.37 -10.47 -0.43
N ALA A 124 5.13 -11.73 -0.82
CA ALA A 124 3.82 -12.24 -1.19
C ALA A 124 2.75 -12.14 -0.07
N GLY A 125 3.14 -12.19 1.21
CA GLY A 125 2.21 -12.06 2.34
C GLY A 125 1.50 -10.70 2.36
N THR A 126 2.07 -9.68 1.71
CA THR A 126 1.44 -8.37 1.50
C THR A 126 0.03 -8.49 0.90
N VAL A 127 -0.22 -9.48 0.02
CA VAL A 127 -1.55 -9.70 -0.58
C VAL A 127 -2.60 -10.10 0.47
N LEU A 128 -2.20 -10.84 1.51
CA LEU A 128 -3.11 -11.21 2.60
C LEU A 128 -3.51 -9.97 3.43
N MET A 129 -2.60 -9.01 3.59
CA MET A 129 -2.92 -7.72 4.23
C MET A 129 -3.97 -6.96 3.43
N TYR A 130 -3.89 -6.95 2.10
CA TYR A 130 -4.92 -6.33 1.25
C TYR A 130 -6.29 -6.94 1.50
N LYS A 131 -6.36 -8.26 1.57
CA LYS A 131 -7.63 -8.98 1.73
C LYS A 131 -8.26 -8.74 3.10
N MET A 132 -7.47 -8.83 4.16
CA MET A 132 -7.94 -8.67 5.55
C MET A 132 -8.41 -7.24 5.80
N LEU A 133 -7.54 -6.27 5.49
CA LEU A 133 -7.81 -4.85 5.75
C LEU A 133 -8.87 -4.31 4.79
N GLY A 134 -8.83 -4.73 3.52
CA GLY A 134 -9.83 -4.33 2.54
C GLY A 134 -11.23 -4.85 2.88
N ALA A 135 -11.35 -6.08 3.40
CA ALA A 135 -12.62 -6.60 3.90
C ALA A 135 -13.15 -5.77 5.07
N ALA A 136 -12.30 -5.53 6.07
CA ALA A 136 -12.69 -4.74 7.24
C ALA A 136 -13.11 -3.31 6.85
N ALA A 137 -12.35 -2.66 5.97
CA ALA A 137 -12.67 -1.31 5.47
C ALA A 137 -14.00 -1.29 4.67
N ARG A 138 -14.26 -2.33 3.88
CA ARG A 138 -15.55 -2.49 3.18
C ARG A 138 -16.72 -2.59 4.15
N ASP A 139 -16.52 -3.30 5.26
CA ASP A 139 -17.52 -3.51 6.30
C ASP A 139 -17.62 -2.32 7.29
N GLY A 140 -16.88 -1.24 7.04
CA GLY A 140 -17.00 0.04 7.74
C GLY A 140 -15.91 0.33 8.78
N ALA A 141 -14.88 -0.51 8.88
CA ALA A 141 -13.81 -0.31 9.86
C ALA A 141 -13.06 1.00 9.66
N GLY A 142 -12.82 1.72 10.75
CA GLY A 142 -12.06 2.97 10.76
C GLY A 142 -10.54 2.76 10.72
N LEU A 143 -9.77 3.84 10.54
CA LEU A 143 -8.30 3.78 10.48
C LEU A 143 -7.67 3.11 11.72
N GLU A 144 -8.18 3.41 12.91
CA GLU A 144 -7.68 2.85 14.18
C GLU A 144 -7.88 1.33 14.26
N GLU A 145 -9.07 0.85 13.89
CA GLU A 145 -9.39 -0.58 13.85
C GLU A 145 -8.56 -1.32 12.79
N LEU A 146 -8.39 -0.71 11.61
CA LEU A 146 -7.54 -1.27 10.56
C LEU A 146 -6.08 -1.37 10.99
N MET A 147 -5.57 -0.37 11.71
CA MET A 147 -4.22 -0.43 12.28
C MET A 147 -4.10 -1.51 13.35
N HIS A 148 -5.11 -1.69 14.18
CA HIS A 148 -5.13 -2.78 15.16
C HIS A 148 -5.09 -4.16 14.48
N ILE A 149 -5.89 -4.35 13.43
CA ILE A 149 -5.87 -5.58 12.61
C ILE A 149 -4.50 -5.78 11.98
N ALA A 150 -3.91 -4.73 11.41
CA ALA A 150 -2.60 -4.81 10.76
C ALA A 150 -1.49 -5.20 11.74
N GLN A 151 -1.45 -4.55 12.90
CA GLN A 151 -0.49 -4.82 13.98
C GLN A 151 -0.66 -6.22 14.56
N ALA A 152 -1.89 -6.74 14.64
CA ALA A 152 -2.14 -8.12 15.04
C ALA A 152 -1.71 -9.12 13.96
N ALA A 153 -1.95 -8.82 12.68
CA ALA A 153 -1.67 -9.74 11.58
C ALA A 153 -0.16 -9.86 11.27
N ALA A 154 0.57 -8.75 11.26
CA ALA A 154 1.98 -8.69 10.86
C ALA A 154 2.93 -9.69 11.58
N PRO A 155 2.87 -9.88 12.91
CA PRO A 155 3.74 -10.85 13.57
C PRO A 155 3.40 -12.31 13.26
N ARG A 156 2.26 -12.58 12.61
CA ARG A 156 1.82 -13.92 12.20
C ARG A 156 2.01 -14.18 10.71
N LEU A 157 2.37 -13.14 9.96
CA LEU A 157 2.58 -13.20 8.52
C LEU A 157 4.05 -13.50 8.23
N ARG A 158 4.32 -14.66 7.64
CA ARG A 158 5.68 -15.15 7.37
C ARG A 158 5.72 -15.78 5.98
N SER A 159 6.64 -15.31 5.15
CA SER A 159 6.89 -15.79 3.79
C SER A 159 8.36 -16.15 3.64
N ILE A 160 8.63 -17.19 2.87
CA ILE A 160 9.99 -17.56 2.45
C ILE A 160 9.93 -17.95 0.97
N GLY A 161 10.92 -17.49 0.19
CA GLY A 161 11.02 -17.78 -1.23
C GLY A 161 12.38 -18.35 -1.61
N SER A 162 12.42 -19.11 -2.70
CA SER A 162 13.65 -19.60 -3.32
C SER A 162 13.52 -19.51 -4.85
N SER A 163 14.63 -19.39 -5.55
CA SER A 163 14.67 -19.37 -7.02
C SER A 163 15.90 -20.11 -7.53
N MET A 164 15.78 -20.76 -8.69
CA MET A 164 16.91 -21.42 -9.38
C MET A 164 17.67 -20.46 -10.31
N SER A 165 17.07 -19.32 -10.67
CA SER A 165 17.67 -18.29 -11.52
C SER A 165 17.12 -16.91 -11.20
N SER A 166 17.82 -15.86 -11.66
CA SER A 166 17.26 -14.50 -11.63
C SER A 166 16.18 -14.33 -12.72
N CYS A 167 15.42 -13.23 -12.63
CA CYS A 167 14.58 -12.76 -13.72
C CYS A 167 15.36 -11.86 -14.69
N ALA A 168 14.89 -11.76 -15.93
CA ALA A 168 15.43 -10.82 -16.92
C ALA A 168 14.66 -9.51 -16.86
N VAL A 169 15.38 -8.38 -16.78
CA VAL A 169 14.79 -7.04 -16.81
C VAL A 169 14.74 -6.57 -18.27
N PRO A 170 13.60 -6.08 -18.78
CA PRO A 170 13.54 -5.54 -20.14
C PRO A 170 14.65 -4.51 -20.40
N GLY A 171 15.41 -4.70 -21.49
CA GLY A 171 16.56 -3.86 -21.83
C GLY A 171 17.89 -4.25 -21.18
N ASN A 172 17.92 -5.32 -20.37
CA ASN A 172 19.14 -5.89 -19.81
C ASN A 172 19.11 -7.43 -19.95
N PRO A 173 19.72 -8.01 -21.01
CA PRO A 173 19.76 -9.46 -21.16
C PRO A 173 20.53 -10.08 -19.98
N ALA A 174 19.97 -11.16 -19.44
CA ALA A 174 20.49 -11.89 -18.28
C ALA A 174 21.87 -12.51 -18.54
#